data_AF-A0A9D4AX03-F1
#
_entry.id   AF-A0A9D4AX03-F1
#
_cell.length_a   1.000
_cell.length_b   1.000
_cell.length_c   1.000
_cell.angle_alpha   90.00
_cell.angle_beta   90.00
_cell.angle_gamma   90.00
#
_symmetry.space_group_name_H-M   'P 1'
#
loop_
_entity.id
_entity.type
_entity.pdbx_description
1 polymer ?
#
loop_
_entity_poly.entity_id
_entity_poly.type
_entity_poly.pdbx_seq_one_letter_code
_entity_poly.pdbx_strand_id
1 'polypeptide(L)' 'MKILYLVFVVLLVVSMATEGHRRFPDTQSCIRRDGYCKAKCTKIGSRDEVELGTCKNGRQKCCRPKHLSSLGDGCPTAEI' A
#
# COMPACT_ATOMS: atom_id res chain seq x y z
N MET A 1 -17.91 -31.30 28.20
CA MET A 1 -17.99 -31.20 26.72
C MET A 1 -18.35 -29.80 26.20
N LYS A 2 -19.29 -29.05 26.80
CA LYS A 2 -19.68 -27.69 26.32
C LYS A 2 -18.61 -26.59 26.46
N ILE A 3 -17.79 -26.66 27.51
CA ILE A 3 -16.74 -25.67 27.79
C ILE A 3 -15.64 -25.66 26.72
N LEU A 4 -15.24 -26.83 26.21
CA LEU A 4 -14.26 -26.93 25.11
C LEU A 4 -14.75 -26.25 23.83
N TYR A 5 -16.06 -26.31 23.57
CA TYR A 5 -16.68 -25.67 22.41
C TYR A 5 -16.63 -24.15 22.52
N LEU A 6 -16.88 -23.59 23.71
CA LEU A 6 -16.78 -22.16 23.96
C LEU A 6 -15.34 -21.66 23.79
N VAL A 7 -14.36 -22.40 24.30
CA VAL A 7 -12.93 -22.05 24.12
C VAL A 7 -12.55 -22.06 22.64
N PHE A 8 -13.01 -23.04 21.88
CA PHE A 8 -12.73 -23.14 20.45
C PHE A 8 -13.35 -21.99 19.63
N VAL A 9 -14.60 -21.62 19.93
CA VAL A 9 -15.28 -20.49 19.30
C VAL A 9 -14.58 -19.16 19.60
N VAL A 10 -14.16 -18.94 20.85
CA VAL A 10 -13.42 -17.73 21.23
C VAL A 10 -12.09 -17.65 20.49
N LEU A 11 -11.35 -18.76 20.38
CA LEU A 11 -10.08 -18.80 19.65
C LEU A 11 -10.28 -18.46 18.16
N LEU A 12 -11.31 -19.03 17.52
CA LEU A 12 -11.62 -18.71 16.11
C LEU A 12 -11.95 -17.23 15.91
N VAL A 13 -12.78 -16.64 16.77
CA VAL A 13 -13.14 -15.21 16.67
C VAL A 13 -11.93 -14.32 16.87
N VAL A 14 -11.03 -14.66 17.81
CA VAL A 14 -9.79 -13.91 18.03
C VAL A 14 -8.85 -14.03 16.82
N SER A 15 -8.69 -15.22 16.24
CA SER A 15 -7.84 -15.42 15.05
C SER A 15 -8.29 -14.58 13.85
N MET A 16 -9.60 -14.51 13.60
CA MET A 16 -10.20 -13.74 12.50
C MET A 16 -9.98 -12.23 12.67
N ALA A 17 -9.86 -11.73 13.90
CA ALA A 17 -9.58 -10.32 14.18
C ALA A 17 -8.10 -9.93 13.93
N THR A 18 -7.19 -10.90 13.85
CA THR A 18 -5.75 -10.63 13.69
C THR A 18 -5.27 -10.53 12.24
N GLU A 19 -6.13 -10.84 11.25
CA GLU A 19 -5.82 -10.66 9.83
C GLU A 19 -5.90 -9.21 9.36
N GLY A 20 -5.93 -8.27 10.31
CA GLY A 20 -5.59 -6.88 10.07
C GLY A 20 -4.14 -6.78 9.62
N HIS A 21 -3.92 -6.97 8.31
CA HIS A 21 -2.70 -6.66 7.59
C HIS A 21 -2.05 -5.43 8.22
N ARG A 22 -0.94 -5.63 8.95
CA ARG A 22 -0.03 -4.54 9.35
C ARG A 22 0.49 -3.91 8.07
N ARG A 23 -0.30 -3.02 7.45
CA ARG A 23 0.14 -2.19 6.33
C ARG A 23 1.18 -1.26 6.92
N PHE A 24 2.43 -1.55 6.60
CA PHE A 24 3.56 -0.70 6.95
C PHE A 24 3.24 0.76 6.57
N PRO A 25 3.65 1.75 7.37
CA PRO A 25 3.35 3.16 7.11
C PRO A 25 3.77 3.59 5.69
N ASP A 26 4.90 3.10 5.19
CA ASP A 26 5.38 3.35 3.82
C ASP A 26 4.41 2.81 2.76
N THR A 27 3.82 1.64 3.04
CA THR A 27 2.85 1.00 2.13
C THR A 27 1.55 1.78 2.09
N GLN A 28 1.10 2.29 3.23
CA GLN A 28 -0.09 3.15 3.29
C GLN A 28 0.15 4.49 2.58
N SER A 29 1.34 5.08 2.77
CA SER A 29 1.73 6.33 2.09
C SER A 29 1.79 6.15 0.56
N CYS A 30 2.31 5.01 0.08
CA CYS A 30 2.34 4.69 -1.34
C CYS A 30 0.94 4.57 -1.95
N ILE A 31 0.04 3.82 -1.30
CA ILE A 31 -1.34 3.64 -1.76
C ILE A 31 -2.10 4.98 -1.75
N ARG A 32 -1.83 5.85 -0.76
CA ARG A 32 -2.43 7.19 -0.70
C ARG A 32 -2.04 8.11 -1.86
N ARG A 33 -0.93 7.83 -2.55
CA ARG A 33 -0.45 8.59 -3.72
C ARG A 33 -0.80 7.90 -5.05
N ASP A 34 -1.82 7.04 -5.05
CA ASP A 34 -2.20 6.19 -6.20
C ASP A 34 -1.03 5.33 -6.73
N GLY A 35 -0.10 4.99 -5.85
CA GLY A 35 1.03 4.12 -6.13
C GLY A 35 0.79 2.67 -5.72
N TYR A 36 1.56 1.76 -6.29
CA TYR A 36 1.60 0.36 -5.89
C TYR A 36 3.02 -0.07 -5.54
N CYS A 37 3.12 -1.07 -4.68
CA CYS A 37 4.39 -1.61 -4.22
C CYS A 37 4.88 -2.73 -5.13
N LYS A 38 6.10 -2.58 -5.66
CA LYS A 38 6.72 -3.52 -6.61
C LYS A 38 8.21 -3.67 -6.30
N ALA A 39 8.85 -4.77 -6.72
CA ALA A 39 10.28 -4.94 -6.48
C ALA A 39 11.13 -3.93 -7.27
N LYS A 40 10.73 -3.62 -8.51
CA LYS A 40 11.32 -2.59 -9.37
C LYS A 40 10.21 -1.91 -10.16
N CYS A 41 10.30 -0.59 -10.30
CA CYS A 41 9.42 0.17 -11.18
C CYS A 41 9.79 -0.09 -12.64
N THR A 42 8.79 -0.27 -13.49
CA THR A 42 8.96 -0.49 -14.92
C THR A 42 9.33 0.82 -15.61
N LYS A 43 10.37 0.77 -16.46
CA LYS A 43 10.87 1.90 -17.26
C LYS A 43 11.07 1.48 -18.71
N ILE A 44 10.09 0.79 -19.28
CA ILE A 44 10.19 0.26 -20.64
C ILE A 44 9.21 1.02 -21.54
N GLY A 45 9.80 1.85 -22.42
CA GLY A 45 9.11 2.55 -23.50
C GLY A 45 7.93 3.39 -23.00
N SER A 46 6.71 3.00 -23.41
CA SER A 46 5.46 3.74 -23.15
C SER A 46 4.85 3.51 -21.76
N ARG A 47 5.44 2.66 -20.91
CA ARG A 47 4.99 2.39 -19.53
C ARG A 47 6.04 2.84 -18.54
N ASP A 48 6.28 4.15 -18.51
CA ASP A 48 7.10 4.77 -17.48
C ASP A 48 6.35 4.80 -16.14
N GLU A 49 6.93 4.15 -15.14
CA GLU A 49 6.53 4.24 -13.74
C GLU A 49 7.51 5.17 -12.99
N VAL A 50 6.99 6.12 -12.24
CA VAL A 50 7.76 7.02 -11.37
C VAL A 50 7.95 6.35 -10.00
N GLU A 51 9.19 6.34 -9.51
CA GLU A 51 9.50 5.91 -8.14
C GLU A 51 9.19 7.05 -7.17
N LEU A 52 8.20 6.86 -6.29
CA LEU A 52 7.79 7.85 -5.30
C LEU A 52 8.46 7.63 -3.93
N GLY A 53 9.03 6.45 -3.71
CA GLY A 53 9.60 6.05 -2.43
C GLY A 53 9.68 4.53 -2.27
N THR A 54 9.58 4.05 -1.04
CA THR A 54 9.67 2.62 -0.69
C THR A 54 8.38 2.09 -0.08
N CYS A 55 8.27 0.76 0.00
CA CYS A 55 7.16 0.01 0.57
C CYS A 55 7.70 -1.16 1.42
N LYS A 56 6.84 -1.71 2.28
CA LYS A 56 7.18 -2.82 3.19
C LYS A 56 8.50 -2.59 3.93
N ASN A 57 8.66 -1.42 4.56
CA ASN A 57 9.86 -1.06 5.32
C ASN A 57 11.15 -1.12 4.47
N GLY A 58 11.11 -0.59 3.24
CA GLY A 58 12.26 -0.56 2.34
C GLY A 58 12.46 -1.79 1.44
N ARG A 59 11.70 -2.88 1.62
CA ARG A 59 11.86 -4.11 0.81
C ARG A 59 11.33 -3.98 -0.62
N GLN A 60 10.44 -3.04 -0.88
CA GLN A 60 9.84 -2.80 -2.19
C GLN A 60 9.93 -1.32 -2.55
N LYS A 61 9.79 -0.99 -3.82
CA LYS A 61 9.67 0.36 -4.34
C LYS A 61 8.21 0.74 -4.53
N CYS A 62 7.87 1.98 -4.24
CA CYS A 62 6.57 2.55 -4.54
C CYS A 62 6.61 3.11 -5.98
N CYS A 63 5.80 2.52 -6.86
CA CYS A 63 5.76 2.84 -8.28
C CYS A 63 4.40 3.42 -8.63
N ARG A 64 4.38 4.52 -9.39
CA ARG A 64 3.15 5.15 -9.91
C ARG A 64 3.24 5.32 -11.43
N PRO A 65 2.21 4.97 -12.20
CA PRO A 65 2.21 5.15 -13.64
C PRO A 65 2.23 6.66 -13.98
N LYS A 66 3.18 7.07 -14.82
CA LYS A 66 3.38 8.48 -15.21
C LYS A 66 2.16 9.11 -15.90
N HIS A 67 1.32 8.29 -16.55
CA HIS A 67 0.08 8.74 -17.19
C HIS A 67 -0.97 9.28 -16.21
N LEU A 68 -0.91 8.88 -14.92
CA LEU A 68 -1.77 9.45 -13.87
C LEU A 68 -1.17 10.69 -13.20
N SER A 69 0.12 10.97 -13.39
CA SER A 69 0.78 12.17 -12.84
C SER A 69 0.31 13.46 -13.52
N SER A 70 -0.25 13.38 -14.73
CA SER A 70 -0.72 14.58 -15.46
C SER A 70 -2.09 15.09 -15.02
N LEU A 71 -2.86 14.33 -14.22
CA LEU A 71 -4.21 14.72 -13.81
C LEU A 71 -4.31 15.16 -12.34
N GLY A 72 -3.22 15.11 -11.57
CA GLY A 72 -3.24 15.30 -10.11
C GLY A 72 -2.17 16.21 -9.50
N ASP A 73 -1.24 16.75 -10.30
CA ASP A 73 -0.19 17.69 -9.84
C ASP A 73 -0.53 19.15 -10.20
N GLY A 74 -1.82 19.48 -10.28
CA GLY A 74 -2.30 20.86 -10.26
C GLY A 74 -2.33 21.39 -8.82
N CYS A 75 -1.18 21.47 -8.17
CA CYS A 75 -1.04 22.37 -7.03
C CYS A 75 -0.87 23.78 -7.63
N PRO A 76 -1.79 24.73 -7.46
CA PRO A 76 -1.52 26.10 -7.86
C PRO A 76 -0.42 26.62 -6.94
N THR A 77 0.82 26.63 -7.44
CA THR A 77 1.84 27.50 -6.89
C THR A 77 1.31 28.92 -7.03
N ALA A 78 0.88 29.49 -5.91
CA ALA A 78 0.66 30.91 -5.78
C ALA A 78 2.03 31.59 -5.97
N GLU A 79 2.33 31.99 -7.20
CA GLU A 79 3.34 33.00 -7.47
C GLU A 79 2.69 34.36 -7.19
N ILE A 80 3.20 35.04 -6.16
CA ILE A 80 2.89 36.42 -5.77
C ILE A 80 3.85 37.34 -6.51
#